data_AF-A0AA88UBJ8-F1
#
_entry.id   AF-A0AA88UBJ8-F1
#
_cell.length_a   1.000
_cell.length_b   1.000
_cell.length_c   1.000
_cell.angle_alpha   90.00
_cell.angle_beta   90.00
_cell.angle_gamma   90.00
#
_symmetry.space_group_name_H-M   'P 1'
#
loop_
_entity.id
_entity.type
_entity.pdbx_description
1 polymer ?
#
loop_
_entity_poly.entity_id
_entity_poly.type
_entity_poly.pdbx_seq_one_letter_code
_entity_poly.pdbx_strand_id
1 'polypeptide(L)' 'MNPLTQVKRIQEINLKEAALGISEQASWHTKYKDSAYVFVGGIPFDLTEGDLLAVFAQSVLSTAIIWGGC' A
#
# COMPACT_ATOMS: atom_id res chain seq x y z
N MET A 1 12.11 -17.73 -2.90
CA MET A 1 11.59 -16.90 -1.79
C MET A 1 10.07 -17.02 -1.80
N ASN A 2 9.41 -17.37 -0.70
CA ASN A 2 7.96 -17.67 -0.70
C ASN A 2 7.13 -16.36 -0.61
N PRO A 3 6.26 -16.04 -1.58
CA PRO A 3 5.51 -14.77 -1.61
C PRO A 3 4.61 -14.57 -0.38
N LEU A 4 4.05 -15.64 0.20
CA LEU A 4 3.20 -15.56 1.39
C LEU A 4 3.97 -15.12 2.65
N THR A 5 5.28 -15.35 2.68
CA THR A 5 6.13 -14.94 3.81
C THR A 5 6.50 -13.46 3.74
N GLN A 6 6.48 -12.85 2.55
CA GLN A 6 6.76 -11.43 2.36
C GLN A 6 5.57 -10.58 2.80
N VAL A 7 4.34 -10.99 2.43
CA VAL A 7 3.11 -10.30 2.86
C VAL A 7 2.99 -10.28 4.39
N LYS A 8 3.21 -11.42 5.04
CA LYS A 8 3.18 -11.52 6.51
C LYS A 8 4.21 -10.60 7.17
N ARG A 9 5.42 -10.53 6.63
CA ARG A 9 6.47 -9.64 7.17
C ARG A 9 6.08 -8.16 7.09
N ILE A 10 5.49 -7.73 5.96
CA ILE A 10 5.05 -6.34 5.80
C ILE A 10 3.92 -6.03 6.78
N GLN A 11 2.97 -6.94 6.97
CA GLN A 11 1.90 -6.80 7.98
C GLN A 11 2.47 -6.66 9.39
N GLU A 12 3.45 -7.49 9.78
CA GLU A 12 4.10 -7.39 11.09
C GLU A 12 4.82 -6.05 11.29
N ILE A 13 5.47 -5.52 10.25
CA ILE A 13 6.13 -4.21 10.30
C ILE A 13 5.08 -3.11 10.53
N ASN A 14 4.00 -3.11 9.73
CA ASN A 14 2.93 -2.12 9.87
C ASN A 14 2.28 -2.17 11.27
N LEU A 15 2.05 -3.37 11.82
CA LEU A 15 1.51 -3.53 13.18
C LEU A 15 2.45 -2.97 14.24
N LYS A 16 3.76 -3.18 14.10
CA LYS A 16 4.76 -2.64 15.03
C LYS A 16 4.85 -1.11 14.92
N GLU A 17 4.85 -0.56 13.70
CA GLU A 17 4.87 0.89 13.49
C GLU A 17 3.60 1.57 14.04
N ALA A 18 2.43 0.96 13.85
CA ALA A 18 1.16 1.44 14.40
C ALA A 18 1.14 1.38 15.94
N ALA A 19 1.65 0.28 16.54
CA ALA A 19 1.73 0.15 18.00
C ALA A 19 2.70 1.16 18.64
N LEU A 20 3.76 1.52 17.92
CA LEU A 20 4.76 2.50 18.35
C LEU A 20 4.36 3.95 18.05
N GLY A 21 3.25 4.18 17.33
CA GLY A 21 2.77 5.53 16.99
C GLY A 21 3.78 6.33 16.16
N ILE A 22 4.51 5.67 15.27
CA ILE A 22 5.58 6.31 14.50
C ILE A 22 4.96 7.26 13.46
N SER A 23 5.42 8.51 13.44
CA SER A 23 4.99 9.51 12.47
C SER A 23 5.36 9.10 11.05
N GLU A 24 4.56 9.49 10.05
CA GLU A 24 4.72 9.06 8.65
C GLU A 24 6.13 9.31 8.08
N GLN A 25 6.83 10.33 8.57
CA GLN A 25 8.19 10.69 8.17
C GLN A 25 9.26 9.66 8.58
N ALA A 26 8.98 8.82 9.58
CA ALA A 26 9.89 7.78 10.07
C ALA A 26 9.43 6.36 9.70
N SER A 27 8.30 6.23 9.00
CA SER A 27 7.80 4.95 8.49
C SER A 27 8.72 4.38 7.40
N TRP A 28 8.65 3.07 7.15
CA TRP A 28 9.38 2.43 6.06
C TRP A 28 9.09 3.04 4.67
N HIS A 29 7.99 3.80 4.52
CA HIS A 29 7.63 4.50 3.29
C HIS A 29 8.62 5.61 2.91
N THR A 30 9.31 6.24 3.87
CA THR A 30 10.30 7.28 3.59
C THR A 30 11.45 6.76 2.71
N LYS A 31 11.76 5.47 2.81
CA LYS A 31 12.79 4.82 1.97
C LYS A 31 12.39 4.76 0.49
N TYR A 32 11.09 4.78 0.19
CA TYR A 32 10.54 4.65 -1.16
C TYR A 32 9.92 5.95 -1.66
N LYS A 33 10.18 7.09 -1.01
CA LYS A 33 9.58 8.39 -1.36
C LYS A 33 9.81 8.81 -2.82
N ASP A 34 10.96 8.41 -3.39
CA ASP A 34 11.38 8.79 -4.73
C ASP A 34 10.86 7.82 -5.81
N SER A 35 10.09 6.81 -5.42
CA SER A 35 9.52 5.79 -6.31
C SER A 35 8.02 5.61 -6.07
N ALA A 36 7.19 6.03 -7.04
CA ALA A 36 5.74 5.83 -7.01
C ALA A 36 5.29 4.46 -7.58
N TYR A 37 6.24 3.56 -7.84
CA TYR A 37 5.95 2.24 -8.41
C TYR A 37 5.72 1.20 -7.32
N VAL A 38 4.61 0.48 -7.40
CA VAL A 38 4.25 -0.61 -6.48
C VAL A 38 4.27 -1.94 -7.24
N PHE A 39 4.94 -2.93 -6.69
CA PHE A 39 4.95 -4.29 -7.23
C PHE A 39 3.82 -5.11 -6.60
N VAL A 40 2.98 -5.70 -7.43
CA VAL A 40 1.86 -6.55 -6.99
C VAL A 40 2.05 -7.95 -7.58
N GLY A 41 2.00 -8.97 -6.73
CA GLY A 41 2.17 -10.37 -7.11
C GLY A 41 1.13 -11.26 -6.45
N GLY A 42 0.82 -12.40 -7.09
CA GLY A 42 -0.20 -13.34 -6.59
C GLY A 42 -1.64 -12.99 -7.00
N ILE A 43 -1.80 -12.21 -8.07
CA ILE A 43 -3.11 -11.86 -8.63
C ILE A 43 -3.64 -13.06 -9.44
N PRO A 44 -4.91 -13.47 -9.28
CA PRO A 44 -5.52 -14.48 -10.14
C PRO A 44 -5.57 -14.03 -11.60
N PHE A 45 -5.34 -14.96 -12.53
CA PHE A 45 -5.26 -14.69 -13.97
C PHE A 45 -6.56 -14.18 -14.60
N ASP A 46 -7.68 -14.30 -13.87
CA ASP A 46 -8.99 -13.85 -14.32
C ASP A 46 -9.24 -12.35 -14.10
N LEU A 47 -8.35 -11.66 -13.37
CA LEU A 47 -8.44 -10.21 -13.16
C LEU A 47 -7.85 -9.45 -14.34
N THR A 48 -8.59 -8.47 -14.85
CA THR A 48 -8.12 -7.61 -15.93
C THR A 48 -7.36 -6.39 -15.39
N GLU A 49 -6.55 -5.76 -16.24
CA GLU A 49 -5.86 -4.51 -15.90
C GLU A 49 -6.85 -3.42 -15.44
N GLY A 50 -8.03 -3.35 -16.06
CA GLY A 50 -9.08 -2.39 -15.71
C GLY A 50 -9.65 -2.61 -14.31
N ASP A 51 -9.80 -3.86 -13.87
CA ASP A 51 -10.26 -4.19 -12.53
C ASP A 51 -9.22 -3.78 -11.47
N LEU A 52 -7.93 -3.99 -11.78
CA LEU A 52 -6.84 -3.56 -10.90
C LEU A 52 -6.81 -2.03 -10.77
N LEU A 53 -6.94 -1.30 -11.89
CA LEU A 53 -7.02 0.16 -11.86
C LEU A 53 -8.21 0.65 -11.02
N ALA A 54 -9.37 0.02 -11.13
CA ALA A 54 -10.55 0.38 -10.33
C ALA A 54 -10.32 0.17 -8.82
N VAL A 55 -9.70 -0.95 -8.43
CA VAL A 55 -9.39 -1.24 -7.02
C VAL A 55 -8.34 -0.26 -6.47
N PHE A 56 -7.26 0.00 -7.21
CA PHE A 56 -6.21 0.92 -6.76
C PHE A 56 -6.64 2.39 -6.79
N ALA A 57 -7.62 2.76 -7.62
CA ALA A 57 -8.20 4.10 -7.62
C ALA A 57 -8.90 4.44 -6.30
N GLN A 58 -9.44 3.46 -5.56
CA GLN A 58 -10.05 3.71 -4.25
C GLN A 58 -9.06 4.33 -3.26
N SER A 59 -7.80 3.88 -3.27
CA SER A 59 -6.75 4.38 -2.37
C SER A 59 -6.41 5.84 -2.65
N VAL A 60 -6.50 6.28 -3.91
CA VAL A 60 -6.19 7.66 -4.33
C VAL A 60 -7.42 8.57 -4.25
N LEU A 61 -8.59 8.07 -4.64
CA LEU A 61 -9.85 8.81 -4.63
C LEU A 61 -10.34 9.09 -3.20
N SER A 62 -10.11 8.17 -2.25
CA SER A 62 -10.50 8.40 -0.86
C SER A 62 -9.72 9.56 -0.24
N THR A 63 -8.42 9.71 -0.56
CA THR A 63 -7.63 10.88 -0.12
C THR A 63 -8.14 12.16 -0.76
N ALA A 64 -8.51 12.14 -2.04
CA ALA A 64 -9.06 13.30 -2.74
C ALA A 64 -10.45 13.74 -2.23
N ILE A 65 -11.30 12.81 -1.80
CA ILE A 65 -12.63 13.12 -1.24
C ILE A 65 -12.54 13.65 0.20
N ILE A 66 -11.57 13.17 1.00
CA ILE A 66 -11.36 13.64 2.37
C ILE A 66 -10.64 15.02 2.39
N TRP A 67 -9.81 15.32 1.38
CA TRP A 67 -9.11 16.61 1.23
C TRP A 67 -9.75 17.60 0.24
N GLY A 68 -10.85 17.24 -0.42
CA GLY A 68 -11.58 18.11 -1.35
C GLY A 68 -12.68 18.96 -0.68
N GLY A 69 -12.71 19.00 0.66
CA GLY A 69 -13.71 19.69 1.47
C GLY A 69 -13.14 20.60 2.57
N CYS A 70 -11.88 21.04 2.44
CA CYS A 70 -11.28 22.10 3.25
C CYS A 70 -10.74 23.20 2.34
#